data_AF-A0A2M8P6T4-F1
#
_entry.id   AF-A0A2M8P6T4-F1
#
_cell.length_a   1.000
_cell.length_b   1.000
_cell.length_c   1.000
_cell.angle_alpha   90.00
_cell.angle_beta   90.00
_cell.angle_gamma   90.00
#
_symmetry.space_group_name_H-M   'P 1'
#
loop_
_entity.id
_entity.type
_entity.pdbx_description
1 polymer ?
#
loop_
_entity_poly.entity_id
_entity_poly.type
_entity_poly.pdbx_seq_one_letter_code
_entity_poly.pdbx_strand_id
1 'polypeptide(L)'
;PDDDFQTGDRFVDWFNRVKQQPDMYVPKNMAQYYSQWLYRKYTLTSVNGNVVAIDNRNMPEEAYSSDLLGNLLLKFALPPGQHLSQLSIDNGAEIVGYYEELDYAYVIFSRLERKEYRFEYQTGNQLPATCV
;
A
#
# COMPACT_ATOMS: atom_id res chain seq x y z
N PRO A 1 -12.84 27.44 -14.29
CA PRO A 1 -13.08 26.01 -14.01
C PRO A 1 -12.49 25.18 -15.16
N ASP A 2 -11.21 24.82 -15.05
CA ASP A 2 -10.43 23.92 -15.95
C ASP A 2 -8.91 23.96 -15.64
N ASP A 3 -8.46 24.78 -14.67
CA ASP A 3 -7.03 24.99 -14.37
C ASP A 3 -6.41 23.88 -13.48
N ASP A 4 -7.22 23.24 -12.63
CA ASP A 4 -6.75 22.19 -11.71
C ASP A 4 -6.34 20.90 -12.43
N PHE A 5 -7.06 20.52 -13.50
CA PHE A 5 -6.74 19.32 -14.28
C PHE A 5 -5.41 19.46 -15.04
N GLN A 6 -5.16 20.65 -15.62
CA GLN A 6 -3.89 20.93 -16.30
C GLN A 6 -2.69 20.92 -15.34
N THR A 7 -2.91 21.31 -14.08
CA THR A 7 -1.87 21.29 -13.06
C THR A 7 -1.55 19.86 -12.62
N GLY A 8 -2.57 19.02 -12.47
CA GLY A 8 -2.43 17.60 -12.16
C GLY A 8 -1.63 16.85 -13.21
N ASP A 9 -1.99 17.00 -14.49
CA ASP A 9 -1.29 16.32 -15.60
C ASP A 9 0.18 16.75 -15.70
N ARG A 10 0.46 18.05 -15.55
CA ARG A 10 1.84 18.57 -15.54
C ARG A 10 2.67 18.02 -14.38
N PHE A 11 2.06 17.84 -13.20
CA PHE A 11 2.73 17.24 -12.06
C PHE A 11 3.03 15.75 -12.32
N VAL A 12 2.08 14.99 -12.85
CA VAL A 12 2.27 13.57 -13.20
C VAL A 12 3.39 13.42 -14.24
N ASP A 13 3.37 14.24 -15.29
CA ASP A 13 4.41 14.25 -16.32
C ASP A 13 5.79 14.61 -15.76
N TRP A 14 5.86 15.61 -14.88
CA TRP A 14 7.10 15.94 -14.20
C TRP A 14 7.58 14.78 -13.32
N PHE A 15 6.69 14.20 -12.51
CA PHE A 15 7.01 13.11 -11.58
C PHE A 15 7.54 11.88 -12.32
N ASN A 16 6.90 11.49 -13.42
CA ASN A 16 7.34 10.37 -14.24
C ASN A 16 8.67 10.65 -14.96
N ARG A 17 8.92 11.90 -15.39
CA ARG A 17 10.24 12.30 -15.92
C ARG A 17 11.34 12.23 -14.87
N VAL A 18 11.08 12.63 -13.62
CA VAL A 18 12.06 12.55 -12.53
C VAL A 18 12.46 11.10 -12.24
N LYS A 19 11.50 10.16 -12.24
CA LYS A 19 11.78 8.72 -12.08
C LYS A 19 12.72 8.16 -13.15
N GLN A 20 12.69 8.73 -14.37
CA GLN A 20 13.45 8.26 -15.52
C GLN A 20 14.86 8.86 -15.61
N GLN A 21 15.17 9.91 -14.84
CA GLN A 21 16.47 10.57 -14.87
C GLN A 21 17.43 9.92 -13.85
N PRO A 22 18.57 9.37 -14.28
CA PRO A 22 19.48 8.62 -13.41
C PRO A 22 20.17 9.49 -12.35
N ASP A 23 20.23 10.80 -12.57
CA ASP A 23 20.82 11.81 -11.69
C ASP A 23 19.80 12.50 -10.78
N MET A 24 18.51 12.18 -10.92
CA MET A 24 17.46 12.71 -10.07
C MET A 24 16.87 11.61 -9.17
N TYR A 25 16.60 11.97 -7.93
CA TYR A 25 16.03 11.04 -6.95
C TYR A 25 14.61 11.49 -6.61
N VAL A 26 13.61 10.67 -6.92
CA VAL A 26 12.29 10.81 -6.28
C VAL A 26 12.47 10.34 -4.84
N PRO A 27 12.23 11.20 -3.83
CA PRO A 27 12.28 10.76 -2.45
C PRO A 27 11.32 9.58 -2.26
N LYS A 28 11.83 8.42 -1.88
CA LYS A 28 11.04 7.18 -1.67
C LYS A 28 9.75 7.43 -0.88
N ASN A 29 9.84 8.29 0.13
CA ASN A 29 8.71 8.66 1.00
C ASN A 29 7.61 9.44 0.25
N MET A 30 7.94 10.23 -0.78
CA MET A 30 6.93 10.92 -1.60
C MET A 30 6.18 9.93 -2.50
N ALA A 31 6.88 9.03 -3.18
CA ALA A 31 6.24 8.01 -4.01
C ALA A 31 5.29 7.14 -3.17
N GLN A 32 5.75 6.70 -1.99
CA GLN A 32 4.91 5.96 -1.06
C GLN A 32 3.73 6.78 -0.54
N TYR A 33 3.92 8.08 -0.27
CA TYR A 33 2.86 8.97 0.24
C TYR A 33 1.70 9.12 -0.76
N TYR A 34 1.96 9.37 -2.05
CA TYR A 34 0.88 9.51 -3.04
C TYR A 34 0.14 8.20 -3.26
N SER A 35 0.84 7.06 -3.31
CA SER A 35 0.18 5.76 -3.41
C SER A 35 -0.69 5.46 -2.19
N GLN A 36 -0.23 5.78 -0.97
CA GLN A 36 -1.08 5.63 0.23
C GLN A 36 -2.27 6.59 0.21
N TRP A 37 -2.13 7.80 -0.33
CA TRP A 37 -3.27 8.71 -0.50
C TRP A 37 -4.32 8.15 -1.46
N LEU A 38 -3.88 7.56 -2.59
CA LEU A 38 -4.78 6.90 -3.55
C LEU A 38 -5.52 5.74 -2.89
N TYR A 39 -4.82 4.84 -2.19
CA TYR A 39 -5.44 3.75 -1.45
C TYR A 39 -6.43 4.26 -0.39
N ARG A 40 -6.06 5.28 0.40
CA ARG A 40 -6.95 5.87 1.39
C ARG A 40 -8.23 6.45 0.78
N LYS A 41 -8.16 6.98 -0.45
CA LYS A 41 -9.29 7.64 -1.12
C LYS A 41 -10.21 6.66 -1.83
N TYR A 42 -9.65 5.61 -2.43
CA TYR A 42 -10.38 4.75 -3.37
C TYR A 42 -10.50 3.29 -2.91
N THR A 43 -9.90 2.90 -1.79
CA THR A 43 -10.00 1.54 -1.25
C THR A 43 -10.87 1.54 0.00
N LEU A 44 -11.80 0.60 0.07
CA LEU A 44 -12.58 0.36 1.26
C LEU A 44 -11.94 -0.77 2.06
N THR A 45 -11.75 -0.57 3.36
CA THR A 45 -11.24 -1.61 4.25
C THR A 45 -12.23 -1.88 5.37
N SER A 46 -12.38 -3.15 5.74
CA SER A 46 -13.13 -3.55 6.94
C SER A 46 -12.40 -4.66 7.67
N VAL A 47 -12.52 -4.67 9.00
CA VAL A 47 -11.85 -5.64 9.87
C VAL A 47 -12.92 -6.48 10.55
N ASN A 48 -12.81 -7.80 10.44
CA ASN A 48 -13.66 -8.76 11.13
C ASN A 48 -12.77 -9.83 11.78
N GLY A 49 -12.53 -9.67 13.08
CA GLY A 49 -11.59 -10.50 13.82
C GLY A 49 -10.19 -10.41 13.21
N ASN A 50 -9.69 -11.56 12.77
CA ASN A 50 -8.35 -11.75 12.20
C ASN A 50 -8.30 -11.58 10.67
N VAL A 51 -9.36 -11.04 10.08
CA VAL A 51 -9.51 -10.88 8.63
C VAL A 51 -9.73 -9.41 8.30
N VAL A 52 -8.94 -8.90 7.35
CA VAL A 52 -9.12 -7.59 6.73
C VAL A 52 -9.63 -7.81 5.31
N ALA A 53 -10.83 -7.33 5.03
CA ALA A 53 -11.34 -7.23 3.67
C ALA A 53 -10.89 -5.89 3.06
N ILE A 54 -10.32 -5.95 1.85
CA ILE A 54 -9.79 -4.80 1.12
C ILE A 54 -10.48 -4.77 -0.25
N ASP A 55 -11.35 -3.79 -0.49
CA ASP A 55 -11.99 -3.58 -1.78
C ASP A 55 -11.30 -2.45 -2.54
N ASN A 56 -10.49 -2.80 -3.52
CA ASN A 56 -9.73 -1.87 -4.35
C ASN A 56 -10.38 -1.62 -5.74
N ARG A 57 -11.62 -2.08 -5.96
CA ARG A 57 -12.28 -1.97 -7.28
C ARG A 57 -12.57 -0.53 -7.70
N ASN A 58 -12.73 0.36 -6.73
CA ASN A 58 -13.00 1.78 -6.98
C ASN A 58 -11.73 2.58 -7.32
N MET A 59 -10.55 1.96 -7.32
CA MET A 59 -9.32 2.62 -7.75
C MET A 59 -9.43 3.07 -9.22
N PRO A 60 -9.20 4.36 -9.54
CA PRO A 60 -9.27 4.87 -10.89
C PRO A 60 -8.25 4.19 -11.81
N GLU A 61 -8.60 4.02 -13.07
CA GLU A 61 -7.76 3.35 -14.07
C GLU A 61 -6.49 4.17 -14.34
N GLU A 62 -6.60 5.50 -14.24
CA GLU A 62 -5.53 6.47 -14.40
C GLU A 62 -4.41 6.28 -13.37
N ALA A 63 -4.71 5.76 -12.18
CA ALA A 63 -3.68 5.44 -11.19
C ALA A 63 -2.74 4.33 -11.68
N TYR A 64 -3.23 3.42 -12.52
CA TYR A 64 -2.47 2.33 -13.13
C TYR A 64 -1.77 2.78 -14.40
N SER A 65 -2.49 3.43 -15.32
CA SER A 65 -1.93 3.85 -16.61
C SER A 65 -0.83 4.90 -16.46
N SER A 66 -0.89 5.73 -15.42
CA SER A 66 0.09 6.79 -15.14
C SER A 66 1.19 6.38 -14.15
N ASP A 67 1.23 5.10 -13.75
CA ASP A 67 2.22 4.54 -12.80
C ASP A 67 2.29 5.32 -11.46
N LEU A 68 1.12 5.67 -10.92
CA LEU A 68 0.99 6.41 -9.66
C LEU A 68 0.77 5.49 -8.46
N LEU A 69 0.33 4.25 -8.71
CA LEU A 69 0.02 3.27 -7.70
C LEU A 69 1.19 2.32 -7.43
N GLY A 70 1.79 2.42 -6.25
CA GLY A 70 2.79 1.50 -5.72
C GLY A 70 2.21 0.52 -4.70
N ASN A 71 3.04 0.10 -3.75
CA ASN A 71 2.68 -0.84 -2.69
C ASN A 71 1.60 -0.29 -1.75
N LEU A 72 0.73 -1.16 -1.22
CA LEU A 72 -0.17 -0.81 -0.10
C LEU A 72 0.57 -1.03 1.23
N LEU A 73 0.44 -0.09 2.16
CA LEU A 73 0.96 -0.23 3.52
C LEU A 73 -0.22 -0.26 4.50
N LEU A 74 -0.38 -1.35 5.25
CA LEU A 74 -1.34 -1.43 6.35
C LEU A 74 -0.63 -1.40 7.70
N LYS A 75 -1.23 -0.69 8.65
CA LYS A 75 -0.72 -0.49 10.01
C LYS A 75 -1.66 -1.16 11.01
N PHE A 76 -1.11 -2.01 11.87
CA PHE A 76 -1.83 -2.77 12.89
C PHE A 76 -1.28 -2.46 14.27
N ALA A 77 -2.16 -2.18 15.23
CA ALA A 77 -1.74 -2.06 16.63
C ALA A 77 -1.41 -3.45 17.18
N LEU A 78 -0.27 -3.56 17.87
CA LEU A 78 0.18 -4.80 18.49
C LEU A 78 -0.03 -4.75 20.00
N PRO A 79 -0.56 -5.82 20.61
CA PRO A 79 -0.44 -5.99 22.05
C PRO A 79 1.03 -6.13 22.47
N PRO A 80 1.39 -5.79 23.72
CA PRO A 80 2.76 -5.91 24.21
C PRO A 80 3.33 -7.32 24.03
N GLY A 81 4.48 -7.42 23.37
CA GLY A 81 5.18 -8.70 23.12
C GLY A 81 4.50 -9.62 22.10
N GLN A 82 3.49 -9.14 21.37
CA GLN A 82 2.85 -9.84 20.26
C GLN A 82 3.32 -9.26 18.93
N HIS A 83 3.40 -10.12 17.93
CA HIS A 83 3.72 -9.82 16.54
C HIS A 83 2.56 -10.31 15.66
N LEU A 84 2.52 -9.91 14.38
CA LEU A 84 1.72 -10.63 13.40
C LEU A 84 2.50 -11.87 12.94
N SER A 85 2.26 -13.01 13.58
CA SER A 85 3.06 -14.23 13.41
C SER A 85 2.70 -15.06 12.18
N GLN A 86 1.45 -14.98 11.71
CA GLN A 86 1.03 -15.65 10.48
C GLN A 86 0.30 -14.64 9.62
N LEU A 87 0.67 -14.57 8.34
CA LEU A 87 0.15 -13.59 7.39
C LEU A 87 -0.17 -14.30 6.08
N SER A 88 -1.33 -13.99 5.50
CA SER A 88 -1.67 -14.44 4.15
C SER A 88 -2.57 -13.43 3.46
N ILE A 89 -2.44 -13.31 2.14
CA ILE A 89 -3.33 -12.51 1.30
C ILE A 89 -3.65 -13.31 0.04
N ASP A 90 -4.86 -13.14 -0.48
CA ASP A 90 -5.35 -13.87 -1.65
C ASP A 90 -5.24 -13.07 -2.96
N ASN A 91 -5.86 -13.60 -4.02
CA ASN A 91 -6.06 -12.93 -5.31
C ASN A 91 -4.79 -12.41 -6.00
N GLY A 92 -3.66 -13.09 -5.75
CA GLY A 92 -2.38 -12.85 -6.38
C GLY A 92 -1.65 -11.61 -5.87
N ALA A 93 -2.10 -11.00 -4.77
CA ALA A 93 -1.28 -10.04 -4.05
C ALA A 93 -0.21 -10.77 -3.25
N GLU A 94 0.89 -10.08 -2.98
CA GLU A 94 2.02 -10.61 -2.21
C GLU A 94 2.31 -9.72 -1.02
N ILE A 95 2.78 -10.32 0.09
CA ILE A 95 3.36 -9.57 1.20
C ILE A 95 4.83 -9.41 0.88
N VAL A 96 5.24 -8.18 0.59
CA VAL A 96 6.59 -7.84 0.12
C VAL A 96 7.46 -7.23 1.22
N GLY A 97 6.89 -7.01 2.41
CA GLY A 97 7.64 -6.54 3.56
C GLY A 97 6.84 -6.52 4.84
N TYR A 98 7.56 -6.62 5.94
CA TYR A 98 7.04 -6.53 7.30
C TYR A 98 8.05 -5.82 8.18
N TYR A 99 7.60 -4.86 8.99
CA TYR A 99 8.42 -4.29 10.05
C TYR A 99 7.55 -3.81 11.21
N GLU A 100 8.17 -3.62 12.37
CA GLU A 100 7.51 -3.16 13.59
C GLU A 100 8.16 -1.90 14.11
N GLU A 101 7.34 -0.94 14.53
CA GLU A 101 7.80 0.31 15.13
C GLU A 101 6.71 0.89 16.04
N LEU A 102 7.10 1.30 17.25
CA LEU A 102 6.24 1.99 18.23
C LEU A 102 4.92 1.25 18.54
N ASP A 103 4.98 -0.05 18.83
CA ASP A 103 3.81 -0.92 19.10
C ASP A 103 2.87 -1.12 17.91
N TYR A 104 3.38 -0.92 16.69
CA TYR A 104 2.65 -1.21 15.47
C TYR A 104 3.41 -2.16 14.55
N ALA A 105 2.69 -3.08 13.93
CA ALA A 105 3.13 -3.82 12.76
C ALA A 105 2.73 -3.08 11.49
N TYR A 106 3.66 -3.03 10.54
CA TYR A 106 3.48 -2.51 9.20
C TYR A 106 3.63 -3.64 8.20
N VAL A 107 2.56 -3.92 7.47
CA VAL A 107 2.55 -4.93 6.40
C VAL A 107 2.53 -4.21 5.06
N ILE A 108 3.51 -4.52 4.22
CA ILE A 108 3.63 -3.97 2.88
C ILE A 108 3.18 -5.04 1.89
N PHE A 109 2.16 -4.71 1.10
CA PHE A 109 1.69 -5.55 0.01
C PHE A 109 2.23 -5.05 -1.32
N SER A 110 2.35 -5.96 -2.29
CA SER A 110 2.53 -5.60 -3.70
C SER A 110 1.44 -4.62 -4.15
N ARG A 111 1.66 -3.95 -5.28
CA ARG A 111 0.62 -3.13 -5.92
C ARG A 111 -0.65 -3.98 -6.10
N LEU A 112 -1.75 -3.51 -5.52
CA LEU A 112 -3.05 -4.16 -5.67
C LEU A 112 -3.71 -3.77 -7.00
N GLU A 113 -4.26 -4.77 -7.69
CA GLU A 113 -5.10 -4.59 -8.87
C GLU A 113 -6.54 -4.20 -8.46
N ARG A 114 -7.39 -3.88 -9.43
CA ARG A 114 -8.80 -3.48 -9.20
C ARG A 114 -9.68 -4.69 -8.82
N LYS A 115 -9.42 -5.27 -7.65
CA LYS A 115 -10.06 -6.48 -7.12
C LYS A 115 -10.39 -6.32 -5.63
N GLU A 116 -11.13 -7.29 -5.10
CA GLU A 116 -11.26 -7.50 -3.66
C GLU A 116 -10.13 -8.42 -3.18
N TYR A 117 -9.67 -8.20 -1.97
CA TYR A 117 -8.65 -9.01 -1.31
C TYR A 117 -9.08 -9.34 0.11
N ARG A 118 -8.61 -10.49 0.57
CA ARG A 118 -8.76 -10.97 1.93
C ARG A 118 -7.38 -11.19 2.53
N PHE A 119 -7.02 -10.32 3.46
CA PHE A 119 -5.81 -10.46 4.27
C PHE A 119 -6.17 -11.12 5.59
N GLU A 120 -5.54 -12.25 5.90
CA GLU A 120 -5.70 -12.94 7.17
C GLU A 120 -4.41 -12.88 7.97
N TYR A 121 -4.54 -12.62 9.27
CA TYR A 121 -3.41 -12.59 10.19
C TYR A 121 -3.69 -13.30 11.50
N GLN A 122 -2.64 -13.76 12.17
CA GLN A 122 -2.71 -14.19 13.56
C GLN A 122 -1.63 -13.49 14.38
N THR A 123 -1.93 -13.21 15.63
CA THR A 123 -0.95 -12.67 16.57
C THR A 123 -0.27 -13.78 17.35
N GLY A 124 1.02 -13.60 17.65
CA GLY A 124 1.77 -14.53 18.48
C GLY A 124 3.11 -13.96 18.92
N ASN A 125 3.91 -14.77 19.61
CA ASN A 125 5.19 -14.34 20.19
C ASN A 125 6.38 -14.53 19.23
N GLN A 126 6.12 -14.67 17.93
CA GLN A 126 7.14 -14.90 16.91
C GLN A 126 6.92 -13.98 15.72
N LEU A 127 8.00 -13.52 15.10
CA LEU A 127 7.94 -12.78 13.84
C LEU A 127 7.39 -13.66 12.71
N PRO A 128 6.76 -13.06 11.68
CA PRO A 128 6.25 -13.82 10.54
C PRO A 128 7.40 -14.47 9.76
N ALA A 129 7.27 -15.77 9.47
CA ALA A 129 8.31 -16.55 8.81
C ALA A 129 8.58 -16.16 7.35
N THR A 130 7.64 -15.45 6.72
CA THR A 130 7.58 -15.23 5.26
C THR A 130 8.13 -13.89 4.79
N CYS A 131 8.76 -13.10 5.66
CA CYS A 131 9.25 -11.75 5.34
C CYS A 131 10.74 -11.63 5.67
N VAL A 132 11.61 -12.30 4.89
CA VAL A 132 13.08 -12.11 4.94
C VAL A 132 13.59 -11.89 3.53
#